data_AF-A0A961NX32-F1
#
_entry.id   AF-A0A961NX32-F1
#
_cell.length_a   1.000
_cell.length_b   1.000
_cell.length_c   1.000
_cell.angle_alpha   90.00
_cell.angle_beta   90.00
_cell.angle_gamma   90.00
#
_symmetry.space_group_name_H-M   'P 1'
#
loop_
_entity.id
_entity.type
_entity.pdbx_description
1 polymer ?
#
loop_
_entity_poly.entity_id
_entity_poly.type
_entity_poly.pdbx_seq_one_letter_code
_entity_poly.pdbx_strand_id
1 'polypeptide(L)'
;MQSGKQAPSGIARTLQAAGSAIGLGRGTWFGALALALVLVSMLSGAAARAAEREVYRAFLETTGFDVAITSLQQDAMSGPGMSGQEANDFGSQYVALAEKVFDPDLMLNRAIDMMAAVMPDALVQHGADFYASDLGQRLVAVENASHMASADERRAEGEALVRELAQSNPDRLEDYQAMMDSIGGVDASVRAIVEVQIRYLLAAMAAGTVDFEFSEAELRAIMAEQEPAMKTEIARNSIIGAAYTYRDMSDADIAAYRDALENPTMQQVYEALNAIQYQVMAERYEVLAGRLAGLAPQTEL
;
A
#
# COMPACT_ATOMS: atom_id res chain seq x y z
N MET A 1 -82.66 10.88 -46.45
CA MET A 1 -83.66 11.89 -46.02
C MET A 1 -82.91 13.13 -45.56
N GLN A 2 -83.25 14.28 -46.16
CA GLN A 2 -83.02 15.69 -45.76
C GLN A 2 -81.59 16.09 -45.30
N SER A 3 -80.78 16.85 -46.06
CA SER A 3 -80.93 18.21 -46.63
C SER A 3 -81.00 19.34 -45.59
N GLY A 4 -80.03 20.27 -45.65
CA GLY A 4 -80.10 21.62 -45.07
C GLY A 4 -78.70 22.19 -44.75
N LYS A 5 -77.98 22.80 -45.70
CA LYS A 5 -77.98 24.24 -46.06
C LYS A 5 -77.55 25.20 -44.92
N GLN A 6 -76.35 25.80 -45.02
CA GLN A 6 -76.09 27.24 -45.21
C GLN A 6 -74.65 27.65 -44.75
N ALA A 7 -73.95 28.37 -45.63
CA ALA A 7 -72.89 29.34 -45.33
C ALA A 7 -73.44 30.75 -45.65
N PRO A 8 -72.72 31.90 -45.61
CA PRO A 8 -71.36 32.23 -45.13
C PRO A 8 -71.25 33.63 -44.41
N SER A 9 -70.01 34.10 -44.19
CA SER A 9 -69.56 35.52 -44.00
C SER A 9 -69.85 36.19 -42.64
N GLY A 10 -69.02 37.04 -42.06
CA GLY A 10 -67.70 37.57 -42.41
C GLY A 10 -67.33 38.72 -41.46
N ILE A 11 -66.04 39.08 -41.51
CA ILE A 11 -65.49 40.44 -41.34
C ILE A 11 -65.20 40.97 -39.92
N ALA A 12 -63.95 41.46 -39.81
CA ALA A 12 -63.40 42.50 -38.91
C ALA A 12 -63.17 42.16 -37.44
N ARG A 13 -62.13 42.67 -36.76
CA ARG A 13 -60.81 43.22 -37.09
C ARG A 13 -60.21 43.56 -35.71
N THR A 14 -58.91 43.35 -35.56
CA THR A 14 -57.96 44.16 -34.76
C THR A 14 -58.07 44.25 -33.22
N LEU A 15 -57.00 43.78 -32.56
CA LEU A 15 -56.16 44.39 -31.47
C LEU A 15 -55.84 43.33 -30.42
N GLN A 16 -54.71 42.63 -30.53
CA GLN A 16 -53.42 43.02 -29.94
C GLN A 16 -53.47 43.12 -28.40
N ALA A 17 -53.11 42.04 -27.70
CA ALA A 17 -52.28 42.10 -26.49
C ALA A 17 -51.81 40.70 -26.04
N ALA A 18 -50.49 40.52 -26.04
CA ALA A 18 -49.67 39.72 -25.14
C ALA A 18 -50.04 38.24 -24.86
N GLY A 19 -49.24 37.34 -25.42
CA GLY A 19 -49.20 35.93 -25.06
C GLY A 19 -48.03 35.22 -25.74
N SER A 20 -46.82 35.75 -25.60
CA SER A 20 -45.58 35.08 -25.98
C SER A 20 -45.37 33.84 -25.10
N ALA A 21 -45.91 32.70 -25.54
CA ALA A 21 -45.55 31.39 -25.00
C ALA A 21 -44.33 30.86 -25.75
N ILE A 22 -43.24 30.79 -25.01
CA ILE A 22 -41.89 30.35 -25.36
C ILE A 22 -41.95 29.02 -26.12
N GLY A 23 -41.48 29.02 -27.36
CA GLY A 23 -41.15 27.80 -28.08
C GLY A 23 -39.92 27.13 -27.44
N LEU A 24 -40.14 26.23 -26.48
CA LEU A 24 -39.11 25.30 -26.04
C LEU A 24 -38.87 24.30 -27.17
N GLY A 25 -37.84 24.58 -27.98
CA GLY A 25 -37.47 23.79 -29.14
C GLY A 25 -37.20 22.34 -28.76
N ARG A 26 -37.63 21.42 -29.64
CA ARG A 26 -37.37 19.96 -29.53
C ARG A 26 -35.89 19.60 -29.28
N GLY A 27 -34.94 20.51 -29.53
CA GLY A 27 -33.51 20.33 -29.25
C GLY A 27 -33.09 20.42 -27.77
N THR A 28 -33.87 21.07 -26.89
CA THR A 28 -33.49 21.20 -25.46
C THR A 28 -33.72 19.91 -24.67
N TRP A 29 -34.70 19.10 -25.07
CA TRP A 29 -35.03 17.82 -24.43
C TRP A 29 -34.00 16.73 -24.74
N PHE A 30 -33.45 16.70 -25.96
CA PHE A 30 -32.39 15.76 -26.34
C PHE A 30 -31.04 16.10 -25.66
N GLY A 31 -30.72 17.38 -25.50
CA GLY A 31 -29.51 17.82 -24.78
C GLY A 31 -29.57 17.50 -23.28
N ALA A 32 -30.72 17.70 -22.64
CA ALA A 32 -30.91 17.37 -21.23
C ALA A 32 -30.87 15.85 -20.96
N LEU A 33 -31.42 15.03 -21.87
CA LEU A 33 -31.40 13.57 -21.76
C LEU A 33 -29.98 13.01 -21.97
N ALA A 34 -29.21 13.55 -22.92
CA ALA A 34 -27.82 13.16 -23.14
C ALA A 34 -26.92 13.55 -21.95
N LEU A 35 -27.11 14.74 -21.37
CA LEU A 35 -26.39 15.17 -20.17
C LEU A 35 -26.74 14.32 -18.95
N ALA A 36 -28.02 13.96 -18.77
CA ALA A 36 -28.46 13.06 -17.71
C ALA A 36 -27.88 11.64 -17.88
N LEU A 37 -27.77 11.12 -19.10
CA LEU A 37 -27.17 9.82 -19.37
C LEU A 37 -25.66 9.80 -19.10
N VAL A 38 -24.95 10.89 -19.43
CA VAL A 38 -23.52 11.07 -19.11
C VAL A 38 -23.32 11.18 -17.60
N LEU A 39 -24.17 11.95 -16.90
CA LEU A 39 -24.13 12.08 -15.44
C LEU A 39 -24.42 10.74 -14.75
N VAL A 40 -25.42 9.98 -15.20
CA VAL A 40 -25.72 8.64 -14.67
C VAL A 40 -24.55 7.68 -14.93
N SER A 41 -23.94 7.72 -16.12
CA SER A 41 -22.79 6.88 -16.45
C SER A 41 -21.54 7.24 -15.62
N MET A 42 -21.31 8.53 -15.35
CA MET A 42 -20.26 9.02 -14.46
C MET A 42 -20.50 8.64 -13.00
N LEU A 43 -21.74 8.74 -12.51
CA LEU A 43 -22.13 8.37 -11.16
C LEU A 43 -22.04 6.85 -10.94
N SER A 44 -22.43 6.04 -11.93
CA SER A 44 -22.27 4.58 -11.88
C SER A 44 -20.81 4.16 -11.89
N GLY A 45 -19.95 4.81 -12.68
CA GLY A 45 -18.51 4.55 -12.68
C GLY A 45 -17.83 4.93 -11.36
N ALA A 46 -18.24 6.04 -10.75
CA ALA A 46 -17.73 6.47 -9.44
C ALA A 46 -18.15 5.50 -8.31
N ALA A 47 -19.40 5.04 -8.32
CA ALA A 47 -19.89 4.07 -7.34
C ALA A 47 -19.20 2.71 -7.46
N ALA A 48 -18.98 2.21 -8.68
CA ALA A 48 -18.26 0.96 -8.91
C ALA A 48 -16.81 1.03 -8.41
N ARG A 49 -16.11 2.15 -8.71
CA ARG A 49 -14.74 2.37 -8.23
C ARG A 49 -14.66 2.52 -6.71
N ALA A 50 -15.66 3.13 -6.08
CA ALA A 50 -15.71 3.23 -4.62
C ALA A 50 -15.89 1.86 -3.96
N ALA A 51 -16.79 1.03 -4.47
CA ALA A 51 -17.01 -0.33 -3.97
C ALA A 51 -15.76 -1.22 -4.15
N GLU A 52 -15.11 -1.13 -5.31
CA GLU A 52 -13.84 -1.84 -5.57
C GLU A 52 -12.73 -1.44 -4.59
N ARG A 53 -12.59 -0.13 -4.30
CA ARG A 53 -11.63 0.34 -3.29
C ARG A 53 -11.94 -0.18 -1.88
N GLU A 54 -13.21 -0.31 -1.53
CA GLU A 54 -13.64 -0.85 -0.24
C GLU A 54 -13.25 -2.33 -0.11
N VAL A 55 -13.36 -3.12 -1.20
CA VAL A 55 -12.88 -4.51 -1.23
C VAL A 55 -11.37 -4.59 -0.97
N TYR A 56 -10.56 -3.79 -1.65
CA TYR A 56 -9.10 -3.78 -1.43
C TYR A 56 -8.72 -3.29 -0.03
N ARG A 57 -9.44 -2.32 0.51
CA ARG A 57 -9.24 -1.86 1.89
C ARG A 57 -9.54 -2.97 2.89
N ALA A 58 -10.71 -3.61 2.77
CA ALA A 58 -11.09 -4.72 3.63
C ALA A 58 -10.10 -5.89 3.52
N PHE A 59 -9.59 -6.16 2.31
CA PHE A 59 -8.55 -7.14 2.10
C PHE A 59 -7.28 -6.78 2.90
N LEU A 60 -6.75 -5.57 2.75
CA LEU A 60 -5.53 -5.13 3.47
C LEU A 60 -5.68 -5.22 4.98
N GLU A 61 -6.83 -4.80 5.52
CA GLU A 61 -7.16 -4.89 6.95
C GLU A 61 -7.26 -6.35 7.41
N THR A 62 -7.87 -7.22 6.61
CA THR A 62 -8.05 -8.63 6.94
C THR A 62 -6.73 -9.41 6.90
N THR A 63 -5.83 -9.06 5.99
CA THR A 63 -4.52 -9.71 5.87
C THR A 63 -3.44 -9.08 6.77
N GLY A 64 -3.75 -8.00 7.49
CA GLY A 64 -2.78 -7.24 8.30
C GLY A 64 -1.72 -6.47 7.49
N PHE A 65 -1.94 -6.35 6.16
CA PHE A 65 -0.98 -5.66 5.29
C PHE A 65 -1.09 -4.14 5.40
N ASP A 66 -2.23 -3.65 5.88
CA ASP A 66 -2.39 -2.27 6.29
C ASP A 66 -1.41 -1.89 7.42
N VAL A 67 -1.24 -2.75 8.43
CA VAL A 67 -0.27 -2.57 9.52
C VAL A 67 1.15 -2.54 8.97
N ALA A 68 1.51 -3.46 8.07
CA ALA A 68 2.85 -3.51 7.45
C ALA A 68 3.18 -2.26 6.61
N ILE A 69 2.19 -1.70 5.90
CA ILE A 69 2.38 -0.44 5.15
C ILE A 69 2.48 0.75 6.10
N THR A 70 1.64 0.81 7.12
CA THR A 70 1.57 1.97 8.02
C THR A 70 2.73 2.02 9.01
N SER A 71 3.33 0.88 9.36
CA SER A 71 4.53 0.82 10.19
C SER A 71 5.75 1.49 9.54
N LEU A 72 5.77 1.63 8.21
CA LEU A 72 6.83 2.33 7.48
C LEU A 72 7.04 3.77 7.98
N GLN A 73 6.00 4.42 8.54
CA GLN A 73 6.14 5.73 9.14
C GLN A 73 7.08 5.71 10.35
N GLN A 74 6.92 4.72 11.23
CA GLN A 74 7.76 4.55 12.41
C GLN A 74 9.20 4.25 11.99
N ASP A 75 9.38 3.34 11.04
CA ASP A 75 10.70 2.99 10.49
C ASP A 75 11.39 4.22 9.87
N ALA A 76 10.65 5.05 9.12
CA ALA A 76 11.19 6.26 8.54
C ALA A 76 11.56 7.33 9.59
N MET A 77 10.77 7.45 10.67
CA MET A 77 11.01 8.41 11.76
C MET A 77 12.24 8.07 12.60
N SER A 78 12.59 6.79 12.71
CA SER A 78 13.85 6.34 13.34
C SER A 78 15.11 6.78 12.57
N GLY A 79 14.94 7.50 11.46
CA GLY A 79 15.99 7.88 10.55
C GLY A 79 16.15 6.85 9.45
N PRO A 80 16.79 7.20 8.32
CA PRO A 80 17.30 6.17 7.46
C PRO A 80 18.28 5.37 8.33
N GLY A 81 18.02 4.10 8.58
CA GLY A 81 19.04 3.15 9.04
C GLY A 81 20.22 2.99 8.06
N MET A 82 20.44 3.97 7.18
CA MET A 82 21.36 4.04 6.06
C MET A 82 22.51 5.04 6.28
N SER A 83 22.48 5.88 7.32
CA SER A 83 23.60 6.81 7.62
C SER A 83 23.93 6.97 9.11
N GLY A 84 23.00 6.70 10.04
CA GLY A 84 23.23 6.81 11.49
C GLY A 84 23.58 8.23 12.01
N GLN A 85 23.85 9.18 11.12
CA GLN A 85 24.25 10.56 11.40
C GLN A 85 23.17 11.57 11.00
N GLU A 86 22.50 11.40 9.85
CA GLU A 86 21.59 12.41 9.29
C GLU A 86 20.34 12.67 10.16
N ALA A 87 19.80 11.64 10.83
CA ALA A 87 18.66 11.81 11.73
C ALA A 87 19.02 12.66 12.96
N ASN A 88 20.29 12.63 13.40
CA ASN A 88 20.78 13.47 14.49
C ASN A 88 21.03 14.92 14.03
N ASP A 89 21.44 15.14 12.78
CA ASP A 89 21.79 16.47 12.25
C ASP A 89 20.56 17.39 12.07
N PHE A 90 19.40 16.81 11.75
CA PHE A 90 18.13 17.54 11.60
C PHE A 90 17.21 17.41 12.83
N GLY A 91 17.46 16.42 13.69
CA GLY A 91 16.75 16.18 14.95
C GLY A 91 15.24 16.10 14.77
N SER A 92 14.49 16.83 15.60
CA SER A 92 13.01 16.83 15.59
C SER A 92 12.37 17.31 14.28
N GLN A 93 13.09 18.09 13.45
CA GLN A 93 12.57 18.55 12.17
C GLN A 93 12.48 17.42 11.14
N TYR A 94 13.43 16.48 11.18
CA TYR A 94 13.39 15.28 10.35
C TYR A 94 12.20 14.41 10.74
N VAL A 95 12.01 14.15 12.04
CA VAL A 95 10.90 13.32 12.54
C VAL A 95 9.55 13.90 12.10
N ALA A 96 9.35 15.21 12.28
CA ALA A 96 8.12 15.89 11.87
C ALA A 96 7.91 15.91 10.34
N LEU A 97 8.98 15.85 9.55
CA LEU A 97 8.90 15.73 8.10
C LEU A 97 8.56 14.29 7.68
N ALA A 98 9.25 13.31 8.25
CA ALA A 98 9.01 11.89 8.02
C ALA A 98 7.57 11.50 8.36
N GLU A 99 7.05 11.95 9.50
CA GLU A 99 5.65 11.75 9.91
C GLU A 99 4.66 12.24 8.83
N LYS A 100 4.91 13.41 8.23
CA LYS A 100 4.05 13.99 7.18
C LYS A 100 4.21 13.33 5.82
N VAL A 101 5.42 12.86 5.50
CA VAL A 101 5.71 12.24 4.19
C VAL A 101 5.16 10.82 4.16
N PHE A 102 5.34 10.08 5.25
CA PHE A 102 4.85 8.72 5.46
C PHE A 102 3.48 8.74 6.16
N ASP A 103 2.57 9.57 5.66
CA ASP A 103 1.19 9.61 6.17
C ASP A 103 0.47 8.27 5.92
N PRO A 104 -0.08 7.60 6.97
CA PRO A 104 -0.71 6.29 6.85
C PRO A 104 -1.83 6.23 5.81
N ASP A 105 -2.70 7.23 5.78
CA ASP A 105 -3.85 7.27 4.85
C ASP A 105 -3.38 7.45 3.41
N LEU A 106 -2.36 8.28 3.17
CA LEU A 106 -1.77 8.43 1.84
C LEU A 106 -1.12 7.14 1.37
N MET A 107 -0.37 6.45 2.23
CA MET A 107 0.29 5.19 1.88
C MET A 107 -0.73 4.08 1.59
N LEU A 108 -1.76 3.92 2.42
CA LEU A 108 -2.82 2.94 2.20
C LEU A 108 -3.62 3.22 0.92
N ASN A 109 -4.00 4.48 0.69
CA ASN A 109 -4.72 4.83 -0.54
C ASN A 109 -3.88 4.58 -1.79
N ARG A 110 -2.57 4.82 -1.70
CA ARG A 110 -1.64 4.55 -2.79
C ARG A 110 -1.47 3.05 -3.04
N ALA A 111 -1.39 2.24 -1.99
CA ALA A 111 -1.35 0.79 -2.11
C ALA A 111 -2.63 0.26 -2.77
N ILE A 112 -3.81 0.72 -2.35
CA ILE A 112 -5.10 0.36 -2.98
C ILE A 112 -5.11 0.72 -4.47
N ASP A 113 -4.60 1.90 -4.84
CA ASP A 113 -4.51 2.29 -6.26
C ASP A 113 -3.62 1.34 -7.07
N MET A 114 -2.51 0.86 -6.48
CA MET A 114 -1.63 -0.11 -7.14
C MET A 114 -2.29 -1.49 -7.22
N MET A 115 -2.91 -1.96 -6.13
CA MET A 115 -3.62 -3.25 -6.11
C MET A 115 -4.70 -3.31 -7.18
N ALA A 116 -5.54 -2.27 -7.29
CA ALA A 116 -6.56 -2.17 -8.33
C ALA A 116 -5.99 -2.18 -9.76
N ALA A 117 -4.72 -1.79 -9.94
CA ALA A 117 -4.06 -1.78 -11.24
C ALA A 117 -3.38 -3.11 -11.58
N VAL A 118 -2.92 -3.89 -10.59
CA VAL A 118 -2.01 -5.03 -10.83
C VAL A 118 -2.49 -6.36 -10.28
N MET A 119 -3.45 -6.38 -9.33
CA MET A 119 -3.95 -7.59 -8.71
C MET A 119 -5.31 -8.01 -9.30
N PRO A 120 -5.38 -9.14 -10.01
CA PRO A 120 -6.66 -9.71 -10.46
C PRO A 120 -7.54 -10.09 -9.28
N ASP A 121 -8.87 -9.97 -9.43
CA ASP A 121 -9.87 -10.32 -8.41
C ASP A 121 -9.67 -11.73 -7.83
N ALA A 122 -9.27 -12.69 -8.65
CA ALA A 122 -9.01 -14.05 -8.22
C ALA A 122 -7.86 -14.18 -7.21
N LEU A 123 -6.81 -13.35 -7.33
CA LEU A 123 -5.72 -13.32 -6.35
C LEU A 123 -6.19 -12.70 -5.03
N VAL A 124 -6.93 -11.58 -5.11
CA VAL A 124 -7.51 -10.91 -3.94
C VAL A 124 -8.44 -11.86 -3.18
N GLN A 125 -9.32 -12.55 -3.90
CA GLN A 125 -10.24 -13.52 -3.31
C GLN A 125 -9.49 -14.68 -2.66
N HIS A 126 -8.44 -15.20 -3.30
CA HIS A 126 -7.65 -16.31 -2.75
C HIS A 126 -7.01 -15.94 -1.40
N GLY A 127 -6.39 -14.76 -1.30
CA GLY A 127 -5.84 -14.27 -0.04
C GLY A 127 -6.94 -14.02 1.00
N ALA A 128 -8.06 -13.41 0.59
CA ALA A 128 -9.18 -13.13 1.49
C ALA A 128 -9.76 -14.43 2.08
N ASP A 129 -9.94 -15.47 1.27
CA ASP A 129 -10.47 -16.76 1.69
C ASP A 129 -9.56 -17.44 2.72
N PHE A 130 -8.23 -17.35 2.53
CA PHE A 130 -7.26 -17.89 3.49
C PHE A 130 -7.33 -17.14 4.82
N TYR A 131 -7.27 -15.81 4.82
CA TYR A 131 -7.28 -15.03 6.05
C TYR A 131 -8.65 -15.05 6.76
N ALA A 132 -9.74 -15.32 6.03
CA ALA A 132 -11.05 -15.57 6.61
C ALA A 132 -11.18 -16.95 7.29
N SER A 133 -10.27 -17.89 7.03
CA SER A 133 -10.26 -19.21 7.66
C SER A 133 -9.92 -19.16 9.15
N ASP A 134 -10.26 -20.22 9.88
CA ASP A 134 -9.92 -20.33 11.31
C ASP A 134 -8.41 -20.18 11.59
N LEU A 135 -7.55 -20.71 10.71
CA LEU A 135 -6.10 -20.57 10.84
C LEU A 135 -5.67 -19.13 10.57
N GLY A 136 -6.15 -18.53 9.48
CA GLY A 136 -5.85 -17.14 9.12
C GLY A 136 -6.20 -16.15 10.23
N GLN A 137 -7.38 -16.29 10.84
CA GLN A 137 -7.79 -15.43 11.96
C GLN A 137 -6.90 -15.60 13.20
N ARG A 138 -6.42 -16.81 13.49
CA ARG A 138 -5.45 -17.04 14.58
C ARG A 138 -4.10 -16.39 14.30
N LEU A 139 -3.61 -16.49 13.06
CA LEU A 139 -2.35 -15.87 12.63
C LEU A 139 -2.41 -14.35 12.79
N VAL A 140 -3.46 -13.71 12.28
CA VAL A 140 -3.67 -12.25 12.40
C VAL A 140 -3.72 -11.82 13.87
N ALA A 141 -4.32 -12.62 14.74
CA ALA A 141 -4.37 -12.31 16.17
C ALA A 141 -2.98 -12.32 16.82
N VAL A 142 -2.12 -13.30 16.51
CA VAL A 142 -0.77 -13.37 17.08
C VAL A 142 0.17 -12.34 16.44
N GLU A 143 0.02 -12.06 15.14
CA GLU A 143 0.75 -11.02 14.42
C GLU A 143 0.46 -9.65 15.02
N ASN A 144 -0.82 -9.27 15.17
CA ASN A 144 -1.21 -8.00 15.79
C ASN A 144 -0.76 -7.90 17.25
N ALA A 145 -0.88 -8.99 18.03
CA ALA A 145 -0.40 -9.01 19.41
C ALA A 145 1.12 -8.81 19.48
N SER A 146 1.87 -9.35 18.51
CA SER A 146 3.33 -9.20 18.47
C SER A 146 3.74 -7.74 18.31
N HIS A 147 3.01 -6.94 17.52
CA HIS A 147 3.31 -5.53 17.28
C HIS A 147 3.14 -4.61 18.51
N MET A 148 2.52 -5.10 19.58
CA MET A 148 2.32 -4.32 20.82
C MET A 148 3.58 -4.24 21.69
N ALA A 149 4.53 -5.16 21.51
CA ALA A 149 5.79 -5.15 22.23
C ALA A 149 6.82 -4.24 21.55
N SER A 150 7.72 -3.67 22.37
CA SER A 150 8.81 -2.84 21.85
C SER A 150 9.75 -3.64 20.94
N ALA A 151 10.41 -2.97 19.97
CA ALA A 151 11.34 -3.64 19.07
C ALA A 151 12.47 -4.39 19.83
N ASP A 152 13.01 -3.78 20.89
CA ASP A 152 14.07 -4.38 21.71
C ASP A 152 13.60 -5.62 22.47
N GLU A 153 12.38 -5.58 23.02
CA GLU A 153 11.78 -6.71 23.71
C GLU A 153 11.54 -7.88 22.76
N ARG A 154 10.91 -7.61 21.60
CA ARG A 154 10.69 -8.62 20.55
C ARG A 154 11.98 -9.29 20.11
N ARG A 155 13.02 -8.48 19.92
CA ARG A 155 14.34 -8.98 19.51
C ARG A 155 14.97 -9.87 20.59
N ALA A 156 15.00 -9.40 21.84
CA ALA A 156 15.65 -10.13 22.93
C ALA A 156 14.96 -11.48 23.20
N GLU A 157 13.62 -11.49 23.23
CA GLU A 157 12.85 -12.72 23.45
C GLU A 157 12.93 -13.65 22.22
N GLY A 158 12.79 -13.12 21.00
CA GLY A 158 12.96 -13.90 19.78
C GLY A 158 14.33 -14.58 19.68
N GLU A 159 15.41 -13.89 20.05
CA GLU A 159 16.75 -14.50 20.10
C GLU A 159 16.85 -15.64 21.13
N ALA A 160 16.17 -15.52 22.27
CA ALA A 160 16.11 -16.59 23.27
C ALA A 160 15.33 -17.79 22.74
N LEU A 161 14.17 -17.55 22.11
CA LEU A 161 13.33 -18.58 21.50
C LEU A 161 14.08 -19.34 20.40
N VAL A 162 14.81 -18.65 19.52
CA VAL A 162 15.61 -19.31 18.48
C VAL A 162 16.68 -20.22 19.09
N ARG A 163 17.37 -19.79 20.16
CA ARG A 163 18.37 -20.62 20.85
C ARG A 163 17.76 -21.86 21.49
N GLU A 164 16.55 -21.73 22.03
CA GLU A 164 15.79 -22.85 22.60
C GLU A 164 15.35 -23.83 21.51
N LEU A 165 14.68 -23.33 20.46
CA LEU A 165 14.18 -24.13 19.34
C LEU A 165 15.31 -24.90 18.66
N ALA A 166 16.50 -24.30 18.49
CA ALA A 166 17.65 -24.98 17.91
C ALA A 166 18.06 -26.25 18.68
N GLN A 167 17.68 -26.39 19.95
CA GLN A 167 17.97 -27.56 20.79
C GLN A 167 16.75 -28.48 20.96
N SER A 168 15.55 -27.90 21.08
CA SER A 168 14.33 -28.63 21.45
C SER A 168 13.44 -29.00 20.27
N ASN A 169 13.41 -28.18 19.22
CA ASN A 169 12.55 -28.34 18.04
C ASN A 169 13.17 -27.64 16.81
N PRO A 170 14.25 -28.21 16.24
CA PRO A 170 14.93 -27.62 15.07
C PRO A 170 14.03 -27.58 13.83
N ASP A 171 13.10 -28.53 13.69
CA ASP A 171 12.15 -28.61 12.57
C ASP A 171 11.30 -27.34 12.46
N ARG A 172 10.91 -26.73 13.59
CA ARG A 172 10.19 -25.44 13.60
C ARG A 172 11.00 -24.30 13.01
N LEU A 173 12.33 -24.30 13.16
CA LEU A 173 13.20 -23.31 12.52
C LEU A 173 13.29 -23.54 11.00
N GLU A 174 13.25 -24.80 10.56
CA GLU A 174 13.18 -25.14 9.14
C GLU A 174 11.86 -24.68 8.52
N ASP A 175 10.73 -24.81 9.25
CA ASP A 175 9.44 -24.30 8.80
C ASP A 175 9.45 -22.78 8.66
N TYR A 176 10.00 -22.04 9.63
CA TYR A 176 10.14 -20.58 9.50
C TYR A 176 10.99 -20.19 8.29
N GLN A 177 12.06 -20.93 8.00
CA GLN A 177 12.87 -20.71 6.82
C GLN A 177 12.06 -20.93 5.53
N ALA A 178 11.34 -22.05 5.44
CA ALA A 178 10.54 -22.39 4.26
C ALA A 178 9.38 -21.40 4.03
N MET A 179 8.74 -20.92 5.12
CA MET A 179 7.71 -19.88 5.05
C MET A 179 8.26 -18.59 4.42
N MET A 180 9.42 -18.12 4.86
CA MET A 180 10.05 -16.92 4.30
C MET A 180 10.41 -17.09 2.83
N ASP A 181 11.00 -18.23 2.47
CA ASP A 181 11.39 -18.53 1.10
C ASP A 181 10.17 -18.57 0.16
N SER A 182 9.02 -19.00 0.67
CA SER A 182 7.76 -19.05 -0.08
C SER A 182 7.20 -17.68 -0.43
N ILE A 183 7.42 -16.66 0.39
CA ILE A 183 6.86 -15.31 0.19
C ILE A 183 7.87 -14.32 -0.43
N GLY A 184 8.90 -14.83 -1.11
CA GLY A 184 9.90 -14.04 -1.85
C GLY A 184 11.32 -14.16 -1.30
N GLY A 185 11.46 -14.62 -0.07
CA GLY A 185 12.75 -14.92 0.54
C GLY A 185 13.67 -13.72 0.74
N VAL A 186 14.89 -14.02 1.15
CA VAL A 186 15.90 -13.03 1.53
C VAL A 186 16.42 -12.26 0.31
N ASP A 187 16.61 -12.94 -0.83
CA ASP A 187 17.16 -12.31 -2.04
C ASP A 187 16.25 -11.22 -2.63
N ALA A 188 14.94 -11.48 -2.70
CA ALA A 188 13.99 -10.48 -3.19
C ALA A 188 13.91 -9.27 -2.24
N SER A 189 13.89 -9.54 -0.92
CA SER A 189 13.88 -8.50 0.11
C SER A 189 15.10 -7.59 0.01
N VAL A 190 16.30 -8.17 -0.11
CA VAL A 190 17.55 -7.40 -0.26
C VAL A 190 17.53 -6.56 -1.53
N ARG A 191 17.13 -7.14 -2.66
CA ARG A 191 17.03 -6.40 -3.92
C ARG A 191 16.09 -5.19 -3.81
N ALA A 192 14.93 -5.38 -3.19
CA ALA A 192 13.95 -4.31 -3.05
C ALA A 192 14.42 -3.21 -2.09
N ILE A 193 15.04 -3.58 -0.97
CA ILE A 193 15.66 -2.64 -0.04
C ILE A 193 16.74 -1.83 -0.77
N VAL A 194 17.68 -2.48 -1.45
CA VAL A 194 18.74 -1.81 -2.21
C VAL A 194 18.17 -0.83 -3.24
N GLU A 195 17.11 -1.21 -3.95
CA GLU A 195 16.47 -0.31 -4.92
C GLU A 195 15.83 0.92 -4.25
N VAL A 196 15.17 0.75 -3.10
CA VAL A 196 14.65 1.88 -2.31
C VAL A 196 15.78 2.80 -1.85
N GLN A 197 16.89 2.23 -1.36
CA GLN A 197 18.05 3.00 -0.90
C GLN A 197 18.68 3.80 -2.05
N ILE A 198 18.88 3.18 -3.21
CA ILE A 198 19.43 3.87 -4.39
C ILE A 198 18.51 5.02 -4.82
N ARG A 199 17.19 4.79 -4.90
CA ARG A 199 16.23 5.83 -5.28
C ARG A 199 16.24 7.00 -4.29
N TYR A 200 16.32 6.72 -2.99
CA TYR A 200 16.50 7.73 -1.97
C TYR A 200 17.78 8.55 -2.18
N LEU A 201 18.93 7.89 -2.33
CA LEU A 201 20.23 8.55 -2.48
C LEU A 201 20.30 9.39 -3.77
N LEU A 202 19.77 8.89 -4.89
CA LEU A 202 19.68 9.63 -6.14
C LEU A 202 18.81 10.89 -5.99
N ALA A 203 17.66 10.76 -5.31
CA ALA A 203 16.78 11.90 -5.03
C ALA A 203 17.45 12.92 -4.08
N ALA A 204 18.19 12.45 -3.08
CA ALA A 204 18.92 13.27 -2.12
C ALA A 204 20.05 14.06 -2.80
N MET A 205 20.84 13.40 -3.66
CA MET A 205 21.87 14.06 -4.48
C MET A 205 21.27 15.09 -5.43
N ALA A 206 20.16 14.76 -6.11
CA ALA A 206 19.48 15.71 -6.98
C ALA A 206 18.91 16.93 -6.22
N ALA A 207 18.55 16.74 -4.95
CA ALA A 207 18.08 17.79 -4.06
C ALA A 207 19.23 18.58 -3.37
N GLY A 208 20.48 18.12 -3.49
CA GLY A 208 21.65 18.72 -2.85
C GLY A 208 21.67 18.55 -1.33
N THR A 209 21.06 17.48 -0.80
CA THR A 209 20.99 17.21 0.65
C THR A 209 22.13 16.35 1.17
N VAL A 210 23.01 15.88 0.28
CA VAL A 210 24.18 15.06 0.61
C VAL A 210 25.42 15.69 -0.03
N ASP A 211 26.56 15.59 0.67
CA ASP A 211 27.83 16.23 0.26
C ASP A 211 28.67 15.38 -0.70
N PHE A 212 28.16 14.23 -1.13
CA PHE A 212 28.84 13.33 -2.06
C PHE A 212 28.13 13.24 -3.41
N GLU A 213 28.91 13.03 -4.47
CA GLU A 213 28.43 12.81 -5.82
C GLU A 213 28.85 11.40 -6.27
N PHE A 214 27.91 10.46 -6.21
CA PHE A 214 28.07 9.13 -6.82
C PHE A 214 27.16 8.99 -8.03
N SER A 215 27.66 8.33 -9.08
CA SER A 215 26.81 7.83 -10.14
C SER A 215 25.93 6.66 -9.64
N GLU A 216 24.81 6.41 -10.31
CA GLU A 216 23.97 5.25 -10.00
C GLU A 216 24.77 3.92 -10.06
N ALA A 217 25.70 3.82 -11.01
CA ALA A 217 26.55 2.64 -11.16
C ALA A 217 27.48 2.45 -9.95
N GLU A 218 28.04 3.54 -9.41
CA GLU A 218 28.86 3.50 -8.19
C GLU A 218 28.04 3.13 -6.97
N LEU A 219 26.84 3.71 -6.80
CA LEU A 219 25.92 3.33 -5.73
C LEU A 219 25.57 1.84 -5.79
N ARG A 220 25.24 1.32 -6.98
CA ARG A 220 24.96 -0.11 -7.17
C ARG A 220 26.16 -0.99 -6.83
N ALA A 221 27.38 -0.56 -7.19
CA ALA A 221 28.59 -1.29 -6.84
C ALA A 221 28.83 -1.33 -5.32
N ILE A 222 28.66 -0.19 -4.64
CA ILE A 222 28.77 -0.10 -3.17
C ILE A 222 27.75 -1.02 -2.49
N MET A 223 26.49 -1.01 -2.93
CA MET A 223 25.44 -1.86 -2.35
C MET A 223 25.70 -3.35 -2.61
N ALA A 224 26.26 -3.70 -3.77
CA ALA A 224 26.62 -5.08 -4.08
C ALA A 224 27.71 -5.63 -3.15
N GLU A 225 28.63 -4.79 -2.66
CA GLU A 225 29.63 -5.19 -1.66
C GLU A 225 28.99 -5.51 -0.29
N GLN A 226 27.89 -4.84 0.06
CA GLN A 226 27.17 -5.01 1.33
C GLN A 226 26.12 -6.13 1.29
N GLU A 227 25.69 -6.54 0.09
CA GLU A 227 24.64 -7.53 -0.14
C GLU A 227 24.78 -8.81 0.71
N PRO A 228 25.97 -9.44 0.86
CA PRO A 228 26.09 -10.67 1.66
C PRO A 228 25.82 -10.45 3.16
N ALA A 229 26.22 -9.29 3.71
CA ALA A 229 25.97 -8.93 5.09
C ALA A 229 24.47 -8.66 5.30
N MET A 230 23.85 -7.92 4.39
CA MET A 230 22.40 -7.66 4.41
C MET A 230 21.59 -8.96 4.36
N LYS A 231 21.96 -9.91 3.50
CA LYS A 231 21.32 -11.23 3.45
C LYS A 231 21.37 -11.95 4.78
N THR A 232 22.55 -11.98 5.39
CA THR A 232 22.76 -12.64 6.68
C THR A 232 21.92 -12.00 7.78
N GLU A 233 21.87 -10.67 7.80
CA GLU A 233 21.11 -9.92 8.79
C GLU A 233 19.60 -10.09 8.62
N ILE A 234 19.09 -9.97 7.39
CA ILE A 234 17.68 -10.16 7.07
C ILE A 234 17.24 -11.58 7.41
N ALA A 235 17.97 -12.61 6.95
CA ALA A 235 17.64 -14.00 7.27
C ALA A 235 17.54 -14.23 8.79
N ARG A 236 18.52 -13.72 9.54
CA ARG A 236 18.55 -13.85 11.00
C ARG A 236 17.37 -13.12 11.65
N ASN A 237 17.16 -11.85 11.31
CA ASN A 237 16.13 -11.02 11.92
C ASN A 237 14.73 -11.54 11.60
N SER A 238 14.51 -12.09 10.40
CA SER A 238 13.24 -12.67 10.02
C SER A 238 12.94 -13.97 10.79
N ILE A 239 13.94 -14.84 11.03
CA ILE A 239 13.76 -16.02 11.91
C ILE A 239 13.48 -15.60 13.35
N ILE A 240 14.21 -14.61 13.89
CA ILE A 240 13.97 -14.06 15.24
C ILE A 240 12.56 -13.51 15.36
N GLY A 241 12.12 -12.73 14.35
CA GLY A 241 10.79 -12.15 14.28
C GLY A 241 9.69 -13.21 14.22
N ALA A 242 9.86 -14.24 13.37
CA ALA A 242 8.92 -15.36 13.28
C ALA A 242 8.85 -16.15 14.59
N ALA A 243 9.99 -16.44 15.21
CA ALA A 243 10.05 -17.14 16.48
C ALA A 243 9.28 -16.39 17.58
N TYR A 244 9.43 -15.06 17.66
CA TYR A 244 8.65 -14.24 18.59
C TYR A 244 7.17 -14.23 18.22
N THR A 245 6.83 -13.92 16.97
CA THR A 245 5.46 -13.70 16.51
C THR A 245 4.60 -14.95 16.69
N TYR A 246 5.14 -16.12 16.35
CA TYR A 246 4.39 -17.38 16.37
C TYR A 246 4.74 -18.29 17.56
N ARG A 247 5.35 -17.74 18.63
CA ARG A 247 5.78 -18.50 19.82
C ARG A 247 4.68 -19.34 20.45
N ASP A 248 3.45 -18.83 20.44
CA ASP A 248 2.28 -19.49 21.05
C ASP A 248 1.49 -20.37 20.06
N MET A 249 1.96 -20.50 18.80
CA MET A 249 1.32 -21.34 17.79
C MET A 249 1.80 -22.79 17.88
N SER A 250 0.89 -23.72 17.58
CA SER A 250 1.20 -25.16 17.55
C SER A 250 2.03 -25.53 16.31
N ASP A 251 2.82 -26.60 16.37
CA ASP A 251 3.60 -27.06 15.20
C ASP A 251 2.69 -27.40 14.01
N ALA A 252 1.50 -27.93 14.30
CA ALA A 252 0.51 -28.23 13.27
C ALA A 252 -0.04 -26.97 12.59
N ASP A 253 -0.23 -25.87 13.35
CA ASP A 253 -0.65 -24.59 12.77
C ASP A 253 0.47 -23.96 11.92
N ILE A 254 1.73 -24.04 12.37
CA ILE A 254 2.89 -23.56 11.60
C ILE A 254 3.04 -24.34 10.30
N ALA A 255 2.97 -25.67 10.35
CA ALA A 255 3.03 -26.51 9.16
C ALA A 255 1.87 -26.20 8.19
N ALA A 256 0.64 -26.04 8.70
CA ALA A 256 -0.50 -25.69 7.87
C ALA A 256 -0.37 -24.28 7.25
N TYR A 257 0.24 -23.34 7.96
CA TYR A 257 0.52 -22.01 7.42
C TYR A 257 1.58 -22.07 6.32
N ARG A 258 2.68 -22.79 6.56
CA ARG A 258 3.70 -23.08 5.55
C ARG A 258 3.08 -23.67 4.28
N ASP A 259 2.23 -24.70 4.39
CA ASP A 259 1.54 -25.31 3.26
C ASP A 259 0.70 -24.28 2.47
N ALA A 260 0.05 -23.34 3.17
CA ALA A 260 -0.69 -22.27 2.53
C ALA A 260 0.23 -21.29 1.78
N LEU A 261 1.39 -20.94 2.35
CA LEU A 261 2.39 -20.07 1.73
C LEU A 261 3.08 -20.72 0.52
N GLU A 262 3.28 -22.05 0.55
CA GLU A 262 3.84 -22.82 -0.57
C GLU A 262 2.86 -22.95 -1.76
N ASN A 263 1.58 -22.58 -1.58
CA ASN A 263 0.61 -22.58 -2.68
C ASN A 263 1.02 -21.54 -3.76
N PRO A 264 1.15 -21.93 -5.05
CA PRO A 264 1.59 -21.01 -6.10
C PRO A 264 0.69 -19.76 -6.28
N THR A 265 -0.57 -19.84 -5.90
CA THR A 265 -1.49 -18.69 -5.95
C THR A 265 -1.23 -17.75 -4.77
N MET A 266 -0.98 -18.29 -3.58
CA MET A 266 -0.60 -17.50 -2.41
C MET A 266 0.76 -16.81 -2.62
N GLN A 267 1.73 -17.49 -3.23
CA GLN A 267 3.01 -16.88 -3.59
C GLN A 267 2.83 -15.66 -4.49
N GLN A 268 1.92 -15.71 -5.47
CA GLN A 268 1.59 -14.55 -6.31
C GLN A 268 0.91 -13.42 -5.52
N VAL A 269 0.10 -13.74 -4.51
CA VAL A 269 -0.48 -12.73 -3.61
C VAL A 269 0.64 -11.99 -2.88
N TYR A 270 1.58 -12.71 -2.26
CA TYR A 270 2.70 -12.09 -1.55
C TYR A 270 3.67 -11.36 -2.48
N GLU A 271 3.95 -11.89 -3.67
CA GLU A 271 4.78 -11.20 -4.67
C GLU A 271 4.19 -9.83 -5.02
N ALA A 272 2.87 -9.78 -5.30
CA ALA A 272 2.18 -8.53 -5.61
C ALA A 272 2.16 -7.58 -4.41
N LEU A 273 1.83 -8.07 -3.21
CA LEU A 273 1.79 -7.26 -1.99
C LEU A 273 3.16 -6.68 -1.65
N ASN A 274 4.21 -7.51 -1.63
CA ASN A 274 5.57 -7.06 -1.35
C ASN A 274 6.03 -6.01 -2.37
N ALA A 275 5.78 -6.22 -3.67
CA ALA A 275 6.11 -5.25 -4.71
C ALA A 275 5.40 -3.90 -4.48
N ILE A 276 4.13 -3.93 -4.07
CA ILE A 276 3.34 -2.73 -3.75
C ILE A 276 3.92 -2.02 -2.51
N GLN A 277 4.23 -2.73 -1.43
CA GLN A 277 4.82 -2.15 -0.23
C GLN A 277 6.16 -1.48 -0.53
N TYR A 278 7.07 -2.17 -1.24
CA TYR A 278 8.37 -1.61 -1.60
C TYR A 278 8.24 -0.41 -2.53
N GLN A 279 7.29 -0.41 -3.46
CA GLN A 279 7.04 0.74 -4.32
C GLN A 279 6.47 1.93 -3.55
N VAL A 280 5.53 1.71 -2.63
CA VAL A 280 5.01 2.76 -1.73
C VAL A 280 6.16 3.34 -0.91
N MET A 281 6.98 2.48 -0.30
CA MET A 281 8.14 2.88 0.49
C MET A 281 9.11 3.74 -0.33
N ALA A 282 9.48 3.30 -1.54
CA ALA A 282 10.38 4.04 -2.40
C ALA A 282 9.82 5.42 -2.81
N GLU A 283 8.54 5.49 -3.20
CA GLU A 283 7.88 6.77 -3.51
C GLU A 283 7.88 7.72 -2.30
N ARG A 284 7.74 7.20 -1.07
CA ARG A 284 7.80 8.03 0.14
C ARG A 284 9.21 8.54 0.42
N TYR A 285 10.22 7.69 0.30
CA TYR A 285 11.61 8.09 0.49
C TYR A 285 12.07 9.12 -0.55
N GLU A 286 11.65 9.01 -1.81
CA GLU A 286 11.93 10.04 -2.84
C GLU A 286 11.34 11.40 -2.46
N VAL A 287 10.10 11.42 -1.96
CA VAL A 287 9.45 12.64 -1.48
C VAL A 287 10.17 13.20 -0.24
N LEU A 288 10.61 12.33 0.67
CA LEU A 288 11.37 12.72 1.86
C LEU A 288 12.68 13.39 1.45
N ALA A 289 13.47 12.74 0.59
CA ALA A 289 14.73 13.26 0.07
C ALA A 289 14.57 14.65 -0.58
N GLY A 290 13.57 14.81 -1.46
CA GLY A 290 13.31 16.09 -2.10
C GLY A 290 12.88 17.20 -1.13
N ARG A 291 12.24 16.86 -0.01
CA ARG A 291 11.80 17.84 1.01
C ARG A 291 12.87 18.15 2.04
N LEU A 292 13.85 17.27 2.25
CA LEU A 292 14.97 17.50 3.16
C LEU A 292 15.80 18.73 2.75
N ALA A 293 15.90 19.04 1.45
CA ALA A 293 16.57 20.25 0.96
C ALA A 293 15.95 21.56 1.46
N GLY A 294 14.70 21.51 1.92
CA GLY A 294 14.00 22.65 2.52
C GLY A 294 14.25 22.83 4.01
N LEU A 295 14.94 21.90 4.69
CA LEU A 295 15.26 22.01 6.11
C LEU A 295 16.58 22.75 6.32
N ALA A 296 16.62 23.62 7.33
CA ALA A 296 17.87 24.20 7.80
C ALA A 296 18.55 23.23 8.79
N PRO A 297 19.87 22.98 8.68
CA PRO A 297 20.61 22.19 9.67
C PRO A 297 20.45 22.78 11.08
N GLN A 298 20.27 21.95 12.11
CA GLN A 298 20.27 22.48 13.47
C GLN A 298 21.68 22.93 13.84
N THR A 299 21.84 24.19 14.22
CA THR A 299 23.07 24.66 14.86
C THR A 299 22.89 24.43 16.37
N GLU A 300 23.76 23.62 16.99
CA GLU A 300 23.79 23.53 18.46
C GLU A 300 23.96 24.93 19.05
N LEU A 301 23.12 25.27 20.04
CA LEU A 301 23.25 26.48 20.87
C LEU A 301 24.02 26.17 22.15
#